data_AF-A0A932RQ42-F1
#
_entry.id   AF-A0A932RQ42-F1
#
_cell.length_a   1.000
_cell.length_b   1.000
_cell.length_c   1.000
_cell.angle_alpha   90.00
_cell.angle_beta   90.00
_cell.angle_gamma   90.00
#
_symmetry.space_group_name_H-M   'P 1'
#
loop_
_entity.id
_entity.type
_entity.pdbx_description
1 polymer ?
#
loop_
_entity_poly.entity_id
_entity_poly.type
_entity_poly.pdbx_seq_one_letter_code
_entity_poly.pdbx_strand_id
1 'polypeptide(L)'
;MTLEEALLAVWRQALEENANIVELGGRRYPVQRTRRRRLRQVDFEHDGQLLRGIEQNPDTKSQWAELARAGLKVMQFTTGGGRYLANVADARLTLYSGARSPEKKIPRKTAKS
;
A
#
# COMPACT_ATOMS: atom_id res chain seq x y z
N MET A 1 5.48 17.59 -2.26
CA MET A 1 5.32 16.13 -2.27
C MET A 1 3.93 15.84 -2.78
N THR A 2 3.81 15.13 -3.89
CA THR A 2 2.51 14.66 -4.41
C THR A 2 2.00 13.46 -3.61
N LEU A 3 0.74 13.06 -3.85
CA LEU A 3 0.18 11.86 -3.25
C LEU A 3 1.00 10.63 -3.66
N GLU A 4 1.30 10.48 -4.94
CA GLU A 4 2.07 9.35 -5.47
C GLU A 4 3.45 9.23 -4.81
N GLU A 5 4.16 10.35 -4.67
CA GLU A 5 5.44 10.42 -3.99
C GLU A 5 5.31 10.00 -2.51
N ALA A 6 4.26 10.47 -1.83
CA ALA A 6 3.99 10.09 -0.45
C ALA A 6 3.73 8.59 -0.30
N LEU A 7 2.89 8.01 -1.17
CA LEU A 7 2.54 6.58 -1.13
C LEU A 7 3.78 5.70 -1.38
N LEU A 8 4.61 6.07 -2.36
CA LEU A 8 5.87 5.37 -2.64
C LEU A 8 6.86 5.50 -1.49
N ALA A 9 7.01 6.68 -0.91
CA ALA A 9 7.88 6.93 0.24
C ALA A 9 7.46 6.11 1.46
N VAL A 10 6.15 6.03 1.76
CA VAL A 10 5.62 5.21 2.86
C VAL A 10 5.92 3.74 2.63
N TRP A 11 5.63 3.21 1.43
CA TRP A 11 5.90 1.81 1.09
C TRP A 11 7.39 1.47 1.24
N ARG A 12 8.27 2.31 0.68
CA ARG A 12 9.72 2.11 0.71
C ARG A 12 10.24 2.11 2.14
N GLN A 13 9.99 3.18 2.90
CA GLN A 13 10.47 3.29 4.28
C GLN A 13 9.91 2.16 5.16
N ALA A 14 8.62 1.85 5.03
CA ALA A 14 7.99 0.84 5.88
C ALA A 14 8.35 -0.60 5.51
N LEU A 15 8.41 -0.97 4.23
CA LEU A 15 8.57 -2.38 3.81
C LEU A 15 9.95 -2.73 3.23
N GLU A 16 10.57 -1.80 2.50
CA GLU A 16 11.87 -2.03 1.86
C GLU A 16 13.01 -1.73 2.85
N GLU A 17 12.97 -0.56 3.49
CA GLU A 17 13.97 -0.13 4.47
C GLU A 17 13.68 -0.66 5.88
N ASN A 18 12.52 -1.29 6.09
CA ASN A 18 12.10 -1.89 7.36
C ASN A 18 12.11 -0.88 8.54
N ALA A 19 11.93 0.42 8.26
CA ALA A 19 11.96 1.49 9.25
C ALA A 19 10.79 1.39 10.23
N ASN A 20 10.99 1.78 11.49
CA ASN A 20 9.90 1.83 12.49
C ASN A 20 9.18 3.20 12.51
N ILE A 21 9.69 4.15 11.74
CA ILE A 21 9.15 5.51 11.58
C ILE A 21 9.24 5.83 10.09
N VAL A 22 8.17 6.38 9.54
CA VAL A 22 8.14 6.96 8.20
C VAL A 22 8.18 8.48 8.32
N GLU A 23 9.09 9.12 7.59
CA GLU A 23 9.20 10.58 7.55
C GLU A 23 8.67 11.11 6.22
N LEU A 24 7.69 12.02 6.28
CA LEU A 24 7.10 12.69 5.11
C LEU A 24 7.03 14.19 5.39
N GLY A 25 7.67 15.01 4.56
CA GLY A 25 7.59 16.47 4.66
C GLY A 25 7.93 17.03 6.05
N GLY A 26 8.90 16.43 6.75
CA GLY A 26 9.32 16.82 8.11
C GLY A 26 8.43 16.29 9.25
N ARG A 27 7.35 15.56 8.94
CA ARG A 27 6.50 14.87 9.92
C ARG A 27 6.91 13.41 10.05
N ARG A 28 6.77 12.86 11.26
CA ARG A 28 7.15 11.48 11.59
C ARG A 28 5.92 10.66 11.92
N TYR A 29 5.77 9.51 11.28
CA TYR A 29 4.63 8.60 11.43
C TYR A 29 5.11 7.22 11.89
N PRO A 30 4.65 6.70 13.03
CA PRO A 30 5.14 5.43 13.55
C PRO A 30 4.59 4.24 12.75
N VAL A 31 5.46 3.27 12.47
CA VAL A 31 5.05 2.00 11.87
C VAL A 31 4.61 1.04 12.97
N GLN A 32 3.32 0.72 12.96
CA GLN A 32 2.71 -0.23 13.89
C GLN A 32 2.70 -1.64 13.28
N ARG A 33 2.55 -2.65 14.14
CA ARG A 33 2.30 -4.03 13.71
C ARG A 33 0.91 -4.47 14.12
N THR A 34 0.17 -5.06 13.20
CA THR A 34 -1.16 -5.61 13.50
C THR A 34 -1.07 -6.78 14.48
N ARG A 35 -2.01 -6.87 15.43
CA ARG A 35 -1.95 -7.83 16.55
C ARG A 35 -1.94 -9.30 16.13
N ARG A 36 -2.72 -9.66 15.10
CA ARG A 36 -2.94 -11.06 14.72
C ARG A 36 -1.88 -11.62 13.75
N ARG A 37 -1.35 -10.78 12.86
CA ARG A 37 -0.50 -11.22 11.75
C ARG A 37 0.82 -10.45 11.66
N ARG A 38 1.04 -9.50 12.58
CA ARG A 38 2.26 -8.67 12.67
C ARG A 38 2.57 -7.88 11.39
N LEU A 39 1.57 -7.69 10.52
CA LEU A 39 1.67 -6.89 9.30
C LEU A 39 2.01 -5.45 9.67
N ARG A 40 2.91 -4.83 8.92
CA ARG A 40 3.27 -3.42 9.09
C ARG A 40 2.13 -2.51 8.65
N GLN A 41 1.79 -1.53 9.48
CA GLN A 41 0.74 -0.54 9.25
C GLN A 41 1.28 0.85 9.57
N VAL A 42 0.93 1.84 8.75
CA VAL A 42 1.28 3.25 8.94
C VAL A 42 0.03 4.09 8.71
N ASP A 43 -0.32 4.90 9.69
CA ASP A 43 -1.37 5.92 9.55
C ASP A 43 -0.68 7.27 9.39
N PHE A 44 -0.99 8.00 8.33
CA PHE A 44 -0.33 9.26 7.99
C PHE A 44 -1.32 10.25 7.37
N GLU A 45 -0.99 11.53 7.44
CA GLU A 45 -1.79 12.59 6.83
C GLU A 45 -1.13 13.09 5.55
N HIS A 46 -1.93 13.28 4.50
CA HIS A 46 -1.53 13.93 3.27
C HIS A 46 -2.64 14.88 2.82
N ASP A 47 -2.31 16.16 2.60
CA ASP A 47 -3.25 17.21 2.20
C ASP A 47 -4.54 17.26 3.05
N GLY A 48 -4.40 17.11 4.37
CA GLY A 48 -5.52 17.11 5.31
C GLY A 48 -6.38 15.84 5.29
N GLN A 49 -6.00 14.83 4.51
CA GLN A 49 -6.65 13.52 4.49
C GLN A 49 -5.85 12.50 5.29
N LEU A 50 -6.52 11.82 6.22
CA LEU A 50 -5.94 10.66 6.89
C LEU A 50 -5.91 9.48 5.93
N LEU A 51 -4.73 8.91 5.74
CA LEU A 51 -4.46 7.74 4.92
C LEU A 51 -3.86 6.63 5.78
N ARG A 52 -4.09 5.38 5.38
CA ARG A 52 -3.55 4.19 6.04
C ARG A 52 -2.88 3.30 5.00
N GLY A 53 -1.59 3.03 5.21
CA GLY A 53 -0.84 1.99 4.52
C GLY A 53 -0.80 0.72 5.36
N ILE A 54 -1.12 -0.43 4.77
CA ILE A 54 -1.01 -1.74 5.42
C ILE A 54 -0.33 -2.74 4.50
N GLU A 55 0.64 -3.49 5.05
CA GLU A 55 1.29 -4.59 4.37
C GLU A 55 0.27 -5.66 3.96
N GLN A 56 0.34 -6.10 2.71
CA GLN A 56 -0.60 -7.08 2.19
C GLN A 56 -0.39 -8.45 2.86
N ASN A 57 -1.49 -9.02 3.33
CA ASN A 57 -1.49 -10.36 3.90
C ASN A 57 -1.38 -11.45 2.82
N PRO A 58 -0.29 -12.25 2.78
CA PRO A 58 -0.12 -13.32 1.81
C PRO A 58 -1.18 -14.42 1.94
N ASP A 59 -1.87 -14.57 3.08
CA ASP A 59 -2.85 -15.67 3.23
C ASP A 59 -4.22 -15.36 2.61
N THR A 60 -4.42 -14.16 2.04
CA THR A 60 -5.69 -13.78 1.41
C THR A 60 -5.76 -14.24 -0.04
N LYS A 61 -6.96 -14.36 -0.62
CA LYS A 61 -7.15 -14.82 -2.01
C LYS A 61 -7.02 -13.71 -3.07
N SER A 62 -6.32 -12.61 -2.78
CA SER A 62 -6.20 -11.48 -3.71
C SER A 62 -4.97 -11.62 -4.63
N GLN A 63 -5.02 -11.01 -5.82
CA GLN A 63 -3.84 -10.94 -6.72
C GLN A 63 -2.64 -10.28 -6.03
N TRP A 64 -2.88 -9.29 -5.17
CA TRP A 64 -1.85 -8.67 -4.36
C TRP A 64 -1.22 -9.62 -3.34
N ALA A 65 -2.01 -10.56 -2.80
CA ALA A 65 -1.52 -11.59 -1.89
C ALA A 65 -0.69 -12.65 -2.61
N GLU A 66 -0.99 -12.96 -3.87
CA GLU A 66 -0.12 -13.81 -4.70
C GLU A 66 1.26 -13.17 -4.88
N LEU A 67 1.31 -11.86 -5.14
CA LEU A 67 2.57 -11.11 -5.22
C LEU A 67 3.31 -11.10 -3.87
N ALA A 68 2.59 -10.91 -2.76
CA ALA A 68 3.17 -10.99 -1.42
C ALA A 68 3.71 -12.39 -1.10
N ARG A 69 3.01 -13.46 -1.50
CA ARG A 69 3.48 -14.85 -1.40
C ARG A 69 4.74 -15.10 -2.22
N ALA A 70 4.84 -14.45 -3.38
CA ALA A 70 6.04 -14.50 -4.22
C ALA A 70 7.23 -13.70 -3.64
N GLY A 71 7.08 -13.11 -2.45
CA GLY A 71 8.12 -12.36 -1.75
C GLY A 71 8.15 -10.87 -2.07
N LEU A 72 7.25 -10.37 -2.93
CA LEU A 72 7.19 -8.95 -3.25
C LEU A 72 6.63 -8.16 -2.07
N LYS A 73 7.25 -7.01 -1.79
CA LYS A 73 6.73 -6.08 -0.80
C LYS A 73 5.52 -5.38 -1.39
N VAL A 74 4.34 -5.66 -0.84
CA VAL A 74 3.09 -5.05 -1.27
C VAL A 74 2.46 -4.29 -0.11
N MET A 75 2.16 -3.01 -0.32
CA MET A 75 1.41 -2.19 0.62
C MET A 75 0.12 -1.71 -0.04
N GLN A 76 -0.99 -1.88 0.66
CA GLN A 76 -2.28 -1.35 0.28
C GLN A 76 -2.54 -0.05 1.04
N PHE A 77 -3.10 0.93 0.34
CA PHE A 77 -3.47 2.22 0.88
C PHE A 77 -4.98 2.43 0.87
N THR A 78 -5.51 2.88 2.00
CA THR A 78 -6.91 3.24 2.18
C THR A 78 -7.04 4.65 2.76
N THR A 79 -8.17 5.29 2.51
CA THR A 79 -8.53 6.52 3.22
C THR A 79 -8.94 6.20 4.66
N GLY A 80 -8.98 7.21 5.54
CA GLY A 80 -9.43 7.05 6.93
C GLY A 80 -10.84 6.46 7.07
N GLY A 81 -11.69 6.62 6.04
CA GLY A 81 -13.01 5.97 5.94
C GLY A 81 -12.98 4.54 5.40
N GLY A 82 -11.81 3.94 5.19
CA GLY A 82 -11.64 2.56 4.75
C GLY A 82 -11.80 2.33 3.23
N ARG A 83 -11.89 3.39 2.41
CA ARG A 83 -11.98 3.23 0.95
C ARG A 83 -10.62 2.92 0.35
N TYR A 84 -10.56 1.95 -0.57
CA TYR A 84 -9.32 1.65 -1.30
C TYR A 84 -8.88 2.84 -2.14
N LEU A 85 -7.63 3.25 -1.94
CA LEU A 85 -7.01 4.36 -2.66
C LEU A 85 -5.98 3.85 -3.66
N ALA A 86 -5.07 2.98 -3.22
CA ALA A 86 -3.96 2.52 -4.06
C ALA A 86 -3.33 1.23 -3.53
N ASN A 87 -2.50 0.61 -4.37
CA ASN A 87 -1.57 -0.43 -3.98
C ASN A 87 -0.19 -0.10 -4.53
N VAL A 88 0.86 -0.30 -3.74
CA VAL A 88 2.25 -0.27 -4.19
C VAL A 88 2.82 -1.67 -4.08
N ALA A 89 3.40 -2.18 -5.17
CA ALA A 89 4.10 -3.45 -5.20
C ALA A 89 5.43 -3.26 -5.94
N ASP A 90 6.55 -3.55 -5.28
CA ASP A 90 7.89 -3.50 -5.90
C ASP A 90 8.15 -2.15 -6.62
N ALA A 91 7.99 -1.05 -5.87
CA ALA A 91 8.07 0.33 -6.34
C ALA A 91 7.06 0.74 -7.44
N ARG A 92 6.10 -0.13 -7.80
CA ARG A 92 5.03 0.20 -8.76
C ARG A 92 3.75 0.59 -8.04
N LEU A 93 3.34 1.83 -8.22
CA LEU A 93 2.08 2.37 -7.73
C LEU A 93 0.92 2.06 -8.68
N THR A 94 -0.19 1.57 -8.13
CA THR A 94 -1.48 1.34 -8.81
C THR A 94 -2.57 2.11 -8.05
N LEU A 95 -3.09 3.18 -8.64
CA LEU A 95 -4.17 4.00 -8.06
C LEU A 95 -5.54 3.45 -8.47
N TYR A 96 -6.49 3.45 -7.53
CA TYR A 96 -7.89 3.12 -7.80
C TYR A 96 -8.69 4.43 -7.89
N SER A 97 -8.84 4.97 -9.10
CA SER A 97 -9.51 6.24 -9.35
C SER A 97 -11.04 6.11 -9.29
N GLY A 98 -11.65 6.81 -8.33
CA GLY A 98 -13.06 7.21 -8.33
C GLY A 98 -13.32 8.53 -9.07
N ALA A 99 -12.44 8.96 -9.97
CA ALA A 99 -12.73 9.99 -10.96
C ALA A 99 -12.06 9.60 -12.29
N ARG A 100 -12.84 8.93 -13.15
CA ARG A 100 -12.54 8.56 -14.54
C ARG A 100 -11.18 7.88 -14.80
N SER A 101 -11.19 6.55 -14.75
CA SER A 101 -10.15 5.69 -15.32
C SER A 101 -10.01 5.93 -16.84
N PRO A 102 -8.81 5.70 -17.38
CA PRO A 102 -8.69 4.57 -18.30
C PRO A 102 -7.63 3.59 -17.83
N GLU A 103 -8.09 2.36 -17.58
CA GLU A 103 -7.46 1.11 -17.95
C GLU A 103 -5.91 1.05 -18.02
N LYS A 104 -5.28 0.52 -16.95
CA LYS A 104 -4.20 -0.46 -17.11
C LYS A 104 -4.59 -1.72 -16.36
N LYS A 105 -5.07 -2.71 -17.13
CA LYS A 105 -5.32 -4.07 -16.67
C LYS A 105 -4.00 -4.65 -16.15
N ILE A 106 -3.96 -4.98 -14.86
CA ILE A 106 -3.07 -6.05 -14.40
C ILE A 106 -3.52 -7.29 -15.19
N PRO A 107 -2.65 -7.95 -15.97
CA PRO A 107 -3.08 -9.01 -16.87
C PRO A 107 -3.66 -10.17 -16.07
N ARG A 108 -4.98 -10.40 -16.22
CA ARG A 108 -5.62 -11.65 -15.81
C ARG A 108 -5.07 -12.76 -16.71
N LYS A 109 -4.14 -13.58 -16.22
CA LYS A 109 -3.97 -14.92 -16.80
C LYS A 109 -5.16 -15.77 -16.36
N THR A 110 -6.11 -15.92 -17.27
CA THR A 110 -7.18 -16.92 -17.21
C THR A 110 -6.58 -18.33 -17.11
N ALA A 111 -6.81 -19.02 -15.99
CA ALA A 111 -6.71 -20.47 -15.94
C ALA A 111 -8.11 -21.04 -16.22
N LYS A 112 -8.28 -21.56 -17.44
CA LYS A 112 -9.40 -22.41 -17.85
C LYS A 112 -9.03 -23.84 -17.44
N SER A 113 -9.92 -24.56 -16.76
CA SER A 113 -10.03 -26.02 -16.80
C SER A 113 -11.49 -26.36 -16.58
#